data_AF-A0A3D4EW96-F1
#
_entry.id   AF-A0A3D4EW96-F1
#
_cell.length_a   1.000
_cell.length_b   1.000
_cell.length_c   1.000
_cell.angle_alpha   90.00
_cell.angle_beta   90.00
_cell.angle_gamma   90.00
#
_symmetry.space_group_name_H-M   'P 1'
#
loop_
_entity.id
_entity.type
_entity.pdbx_description
1 polymer ?
#
loop_
_entity_poly.entity_id
_entity_poly.type
_entity_poly.pdbx_seq_one_letter_code
_entity_poly.pdbx_strand_id
1 'polypeptide(L)'
;MSEYKTDIDIAREVSGEHINDIGAKLRIDQKDLVPFGHDKAKISWDAINGAQKNKDGKLILVTAVTPTPAGEGKTTTSVGLTDGLNKIGKQTTVCLREPSLGPCFGMKGGAAGGGYAQVIPMEDINLHFT
;
A
#
# COMPACT_ATOMS: atom_id res chain seq x y z
N MET A 1 7.04 -17.04 -25.62
CA MET A 1 6.10 -16.82 -24.51
C MET A 1 6.63 -15.66 -23.71
N SER A 2 5.83 -14.61 -23.48
CA SER A 2 6.35 -13.34 -22.98
C SER A 2 6.93 -13.45 -21.56
N GLU A 3 8.07 -12.82 -21.37
CA GLU A 3 9.02 -12.89 -20.27
C GLU A 3 8.58 -12.08 -19.03
N TYR A 4 7.29 -12.14 -18.65
CA TYR A 4 6.76 -11.38 -17.53
C TYR A 4 6.71 -12.24 -16.27
N LYS A 5 7.34 -11.75 -15.19
CA LYS A 5 7.23 -12.32 -13.85
C LYS A 5 5.79 -12.20 -13.34
N THR A 6 5.35 -13.15 -12.53
CA THR A 6 4.04 -13.05 -11.87
C THR A 6 4.09 -12.00 -10.75
N ASP A 7 2.93 -11.49 -10.34
CA ASP A 7 2.86 -10.49 -9.26
C ASP A 7 3.51 -10.97 -7.96
N ILE A 8 3.33 -12.24 -7.62
CA ILE A 8 3.92 -12.84 -6.42
C ILE A 8 5.43 -13.01 -6.54
N ASP A 9 5.96 -13.31 -7.74
CA ASP A 9 7.40 -13.38 -7.97
C ASP A 9 8.03 -12.00 -7.77
N ILE A 10 7.41 -10.94 -8.31
CA ILE A 10 7.86 -9.56 -8.12
C ILE A 10 7.83 -9.21 -6.62
N ALA A 11 6.75 -9.54 -5.91
CA ALA A 11 6.63 -9.23 -4.48
C ALA A 11 7.69 -9.91 -3.62
N ARG A 12 8.05 -11.17 -3.94
CA ARG A 12 9.04 -11.95 -3.18
C ARG A 12 10.49 -11.52 -3.43
N GLU A 13 10.79 -10.92 -4.57
CA GLU A 13 12.12 -10.40 -4.88
C GLU A 13 12.44 -9.08 -4.16
N VAL A 14 11.41 -8.37 -3.66
CA VAL A 14 11.60 -7.08 -3.00
C VAL A 14 11.98 -7.29 -1.53
N SER A 15 13.13 -6.75 -1.15
CA SER A 15 13.46 -6.52 0.26
C SER A 15 12.87 -5.18 0.69
N GLY A 16 11.76 -5.23 1.43
CA GLY A 16 11.13 -4.02 1.97
C GLY A 16 12.04 -3.26 2.95
N GLU A 17 11.85 -1.95 3.04
CA GLU A 17 12.48 -1.13 4.08
C GLU A 17 11.83 -1.39 5.44
N HIS A 18 12.57 -1.17 6.52
CA HIS A 18 12.00 -1.31 7.86
C HIS A 18 10.87 -0.28 8.05
N ILE A 19 9.79 -0.66 8.72
CA ILE A 19 8.60 0.21 8.88
C ILE A 19 8.92 1.53 9.58
N ASN A 20 9.95 1.54 10.43
CA ASN A 20 10.48 2.74 11.06
C ASN A 20 11.06 3.73 10.03
N ASP A 21 11.75 3.23 9.01
CA ASP A 21 12.30 4.07 7.93
C ASP A 21 11.18 4.66 7.08
N ILE A 22 10.13 3.87 6.82
CA ILE A 22 8.90 4.35 6.17
C ILE A 22 8.20 5.40 7.02
N GLY A 23 8.07 5.18 8.34
CA GLY A 23 7.51 6.14 9.27
C GLY A 23 8.28 7.46 9.30
N ALA A 24 9.62 7.40 9.26
CA ALA A 24 10.47 8.58 9.19
C ALA A 24 10.22 9.40 7.91
N LYS A 25 10.01 8.76 6.76
CA LYS A 25 9.61 9.44 5.50
C LYS A 25 8.27 10.16 5.63
N LEU A 26 7.38 9.65 6.47
CA LEU A 26 6.08 10.25 6.80
C LEU A 26 6.14 11.23 7.98
N ARG A 27 7.32 11.43 8.59
CA ARG A 27 7.53 12.27 9.78
C ARG A 27 6.72 11.76 10.99
N ILE A 28 6.61 10.45 11.13
CA ILE A 28 6.03 9.78 12.29
C ILE A 28 7.19 9.32 13.17
N ASP A 29 7.17 9.72 14.45
CA ASP A 29 8.19 9.29 15.41
C ASP A 29 8.09 7.77 15.64
N GLN A 30 9.23 7.12 15.83
CA GLN A 30 9.28 5.66 16.05
C GLN A 30 8.44 5.22 17.27
N LYS A 31 8.36 6.04 18.32
CA LYS A 31 7.54 5.77 19.51
C LYS A 31 6.03 5.67 19.22
N ASP A 32 5.60 6.30 18.11
CA ASP A 32 4.21 6.38 17.70
C ASP A 32 3.83 5.26 16.71
N LEU A 33 4.79 4.42 16.34
CA LEU A 33 4.56 3.19 15.60
C LEU A 33 4.42 2.02 16.58
N VAL A 34 3.33 1.28 16.48
CA VAL A 34 3.10 0.00 17.17
C VAL A 34 3.39 -1.12 16.17
N PRO A 35 4.60 -1.73 16.18
CA PRO A 35 5.04 -2.61 15.11
C PRO A 35 4.36 -3.98 15.14
N PHE A 36 4.12 -4.54 13.96
CA PHE A 36 3.66 -5.91 13.71
C PHE A 36 4.73 -6.59 12.84
N GLY A 37 5.82 -7.02 13.48
CA GLY A 37 7.04 -7.39 12.77
C GLY A 37 7.87 -6.16 12.38
N HIS A 38 8.62 -6.27 11.29
CA HIS A 38 9.59 -5.26 10.84
C HIS A 38 9.09 -4.36 9.71
N ASP A 39 7.96 -4.70 9.10
CA ASP A 39 7.47 -4.15 7.83
C ASP A 39 6.03 -3.62 7.91
N LYS A 40 5.39 -3.72 9.09
CA LYS A 40 4.03 -3.23 9.36
C LYS A 40 3.97 -2.58 10.74
N ALA A 41 3.07 -1.60 10.89
CA ALA A 41 2.80 -0.97 12.17
C ALA A 41 1.40 -0.35 12.16
N LYS A 42 0.77 -0.27 13.33
CA LYS A 42 -0.34 0.67 13.56
C LYS A 42 0.23 2.00 14.06
N ILE A 43 -0.45 3.10 13.74
CA ILE A 43 -0.09 4.45 14.20
C ILE A 43 -0.83 4.74 15.51
N SER A 44 -0.14 5.30 16.50
CA SER A 44 -0.73 5.66 17.80
C SER A 44 -1.86 6.70 17.65
N TRP A 45 -2.85 6.63 18.54
CA TRP A 45 -3.91 7.64 18.59
C TRP A 45 -3.36 9.04 18.90
N ASP A 46 -2.33 9.14 19.73
CA ASP A 46 -1.70 10.41 20.08
C ASP A 46 -1.08 11.08 18.85
N ALA A 47 -0.41 10.32 17.98
CA ALA A 47 0.12 10.84 16.72
C ALA A 47 -1.00 11.29 15.77
N ILE A 48 -2.07 10.49 15.62
CA ILE A 48 -3.22 10.84 14.79
C ILE A 48 -3.88 12.14 15.28
N ASN A 49 -4.12 12.25 16.58
CA ASN A 49 -4.71 13.44 17.20
C ASN A 49 -3.80 14.67 17.09
N GLY A 50 -2.48 14.47 17.24
CA GLY A 50 -1.49 15.53 17.01
C GLY A 50 -1.51 16.05 15.58
N ALA A 51 -1.65 15.15 14.60
CA ALA A 51 -1.66 15.48 13.18
C ALA A 51 -2.90 16.29 12.75
N GLN A 52 -4.02 16.22 13.48
CA GLN A 52 -5.23 17.02 13.19
C GLN A 52 -4.99 18.53 13.25
N LYS A 53 -3.90 18.98 13.88
CA LYS A 53 -3.51 20.40 13.95
C LYS A 53 -2.78 20.87 12.69
N ASN A 54 -2.33 19.95 11.84
CA ASN A 54 -1.62 20.27 10.62
C ASN A 54 -2.59 20.74 9.54
N LYS A 55 -2.07 21.48 8.55
CA LYS A 55 -2.84 21.82 7.36
C LYS A 55 -3.00 20.59 6.47
N ASP A 56 -4.20 20.38 5.97
CA ASP A 56 -4.48 19.31 5.01
C ASP A 56 -3.63 19.42 3.74
N GLY A 57 -3.20 18.25 3.26
CA GLY A 57 -2.56 18.07 1.97
C GLY A 57 -3.54 18.17 0.80
N LYS A 58 -3.10 17.75 -0.39
CA LYS A 58 -3.98 17.61 -1.56
C LYS A 58 -4.60 16.22 -1.56
N LEU A 59 -5.93 16.16 -1.70
CA LEU A 59 -6.65 14.89 -1.85
C LEU A 59 -6.83 14.57 -3.34
N ILE A 60 -6.34 13.41 -3.76
CA ILE A 60 -6.50 12.89 -5.12
C ILE A 60 -7.30 11.59 -5.03
N LEU A 61 -8.52 11.61 -5.56
CA LEU A 61 -9.38 10.43 -5.62
C LEU A 61 -9.15 9.69 -6.95
N VAL A 62 -8.76 8.41 -6.86
CA VAL A 62 -8.67 7.52 -8.02
C VAL A 62 -9.96 6.71 -8.14
N THR A 63 -10.64 6.87 -9.28
CA THR A 63 -11.86 6.13 -9.61
C THR A 63 -11.69 5.38 -10.94
N ALA A 64 -12.64 4.52 -11.27
CA ALA A 64 -12.69 3.78 -12.52
C ALA A 64 -14.10 3.81 -13.11
N VAL A 65 -14.21 3.45 -14.38
CA VAL A 65 -15.49 3.16 -15.04
C VAL A 65 -16.17 1.94 -14.43
N THR A 66 -17.40 1.64 -14.85
CA THR A 66 -18.11 0.42 -14.47
C THR A 66 -17.22 -0.82 -14.72
N PRO A 67 -17.05 -1.71 -13.72
CA PRO A 67 -16.19 -2.89 -13.87
C PRO A 67 -16.63 -3.81 -15.00
N THR A 68 -15.64 -4.36 -15.69
CA THR A 68 -15.76 -5.31 -16.79
C THR A 68 -14.90 -6.54 -16.52
N PRO A 69 -15.15 -7.69 -17.19
CA PRO A 69 -14.31 -8.87 -17.04
C PRO A 69 -12.83 -8.67 -17.41
N ALA A 70 -12.51 -7.64 -18.19
CA ALA A 70 -11.12 -7.31 -18.57
C ALA A 70 -10.30 -6.73 -17.40
N GLY A 71 -10.97 -6.12 -16.41
CA GLY A 71 -10.33 -5.44 -15.29
C GLY A 71 -9.79 -4.06 -15.66
N GLU A 72 -9.90 -3.13 -14.72
CA GLU A 72 -9.60 -1.70 -14.97
C GLU A 72 -8.27 -1.24 -14.34
N GLY A 73 -7.61 -2.08 -13.55
CA GLY A 73 -6.32 -1.76 -12.94
C GLY A 73 -6.35 -0.60 -11.94
N LYS A 74 -7.50 -0.30 -11.32
CA LYS A 74 -7.67 0.86 -10.44
C LYS A 74 -6.62 0.94 -9.32
N THR A 75 -6.41 -0.15 -8.58
CA THR A 75 -5.45 -0.17 -7.47
C THR A 75 -4.01 -0.03 -7.97
N THR A 76 -3.66 -0.71 -9.07
CA THR A 76 -2.36 -0.58 -9.74
C THR A 76 -2.07 0.87 -10.11
N THR A 77 -3.06 1.57 -10.68
CA THR A 77 -2.94 3.00 -11.02
C THR A 77 -2.79 3.87 -9.77
N SER A 78 -3.50 3.58 -8.67
CA SER A 78 -3.35 4.32 -7.41
C SER A 78 -1.92 4.22 -6.85
N VAL A 79 -1.36 3.01 -6.81
CA VAL A 79 0.01 2.79 -6.32
C VAL A 79 1.02 3.44 -7.25
N GLY A 80 0.92 3.20 -8.56
CA GLY A 80 1.84 3.77 -9.55
C GLY A 80 1.79 5.29 -9.63
N LEU A 81 0.63 5.91 -9.42
CA LEU A 81 0.51 7.36 -9.31
C LEU A 81 1.27 7.90 -8.09
N THR A 82 1.13 7.24 -6.94
CA THR A 82 1.87 7.60 -5.72
C THR A 82 3.37 7.46 -5.91
N ASP A 83 3.83 6.37 -6.55
CA ASP A 83 5.25 6.19 -6.87
C ASP A 83 5.77 7.27 -7.81
N GLY A 84 5.00 7.58 -8.86
CA GLY A 84 5.32 8.64 -9.82
C GLY A 84 5.41 10.03 -9.17
N LEU A 85 4.50 10.34 -8.26
CA LEU A 85 4.51 11.61 -7.50
C LEU A 85 5.74 11.71 -6.59
N ASN A 86 6.10 10.63 -5.89
CA ASN A 86 7.32 10.60 -5.08
C ASN A 86 8.58 10.71 -5.96
N LYS A 87 8.61 10.07 -7.13
CA LYS A 87 9.72 10.16 -8.09
C LYS A 87 9.98 11.58 -8.59
N ILE A 88 8.95 12.42 -8.69
CA ILE A 88 9.08 13.85 -9.05
C ILE A 88 9.22 14.78 -7.83
N GLY A 89 9.49 14.22 -6.64
CA GLY A 89 9.79 14.98 -5.43
C GLY A 89 8.57 15.49 -4.67
N LYS A 90 7.38 14.91 -4.87
CA LYS A 90 6.20 15.22 -4.05
C LYS A 90 6.07 14.18 -2.94
N GLN A 91 6.03 14.63 -1.67
CA GLN A 91 5.66 13.73 -0.57
C GLN A 91 4.21 13.29 -0.79
N THR A 92 3.99 11.99 -0.99
CA THR A 92 2.66 11.44 -1.25
C THR A 92 2.53 10.04 -0.66
N THR A 93 1.34 9.74 -0.13
CA THR A 93 0.99 8.44 0.43
C THR A 93 -0.29 7.93 -0.23
N VAL A 94 -0.36 6.63 -0.51
CA VAL A 94 -1.58 5.97 -0.98
C VAL A 94 -2.37 5.42 0.20
N CYS A 95 -3.68 5.63 0.23
CA CYS A 95 -4.58 5.03 1.22
C CYS A 95 -5.46 4.00 0.51
N LEU A 96 -5.36 2.73 0.93
CA LEU A 96 -6.08 1.61 0.33
C LEU A 96 -6.97 0.92 1.37
N ARG A 97 -7.86 0.05 0.90
CA ARG A 97 -8.68 -0.81 1.76
C ARG A 97 -7.97 -2.13 1.98
N GLU A 98 -8.04 -2.66 3.19
CA GLU A 98 -7.67 -4.04 3.49
C GLU A 98 -8.66 -4.99 2.77
N PRO A 99 -8.17 -6.03 2.07
CA PRO A 99 -9.05 -7.01 1.45
C PRO A 99 -9.73 -7.91 2.48
N SER A 100 -10.85 -8.50 2.08
CA SER A 100 -11.41 -9.60 2.85
C SER A 100 -10.55 -10.85 2.68
N LEU A 101 -10.38 -11.60 3.77
CA LEU A 101 -9.72 -12.90 3.81
C LEU A 101 -10.44 -13.97 2.97
N GLY A 102 -11.78 -13.96 2.94
CA GLY A 102 -12.59 -15.02 2.32
C GLY A 102 -12.26 -15.29 0.83
N PRO A 103 -12.18 -14.25 -0.02
CA PRO A 103 -11.80 -14.39 -1.43
C PRO A 103 -10.46 -15.10 -1.69
N CYS A 104 -9.49 -15.01 -0.77
CA CYS A 104 -8.18 -15.66 -0.90
C CYS A 104 -8.28 -17.20 -0.93
N PHE A 105 -9.30 -17.76 -0.27
CA PHE A 105 -9.58 -19.20 -0.28
C PHE A 105 -10.55 -19.62 -1.41
N GLY A 106 -10.92 -18.68 -2.27
CA GLY A 106 -11.76 -18.88 -3.44
C GLY A 106 -11.02 -18.55 -4.74
N MET A 107 -11.61 -17.68 -5.57
CA MET A 107 -11.09 -17.37 -6.91
C MET A 107 -10.22 -16.11 -7.01
N LYS A 108 -10.02 -15.33 -5.93
CA LYS A 108 -9.29 -14.05 -6.01
C LYS A 108 -8.15 -13.99 -5.00
N GLY A 109 -6.92 -14.07 -5.49
CA GLY A 109 -5.71 -13.70 -4.75
C GLY A 109 -5.14 -12.39 -5.31
N GLY A 110 -4.89 -11.41 -4.44
CA GLY A 110 -4.17 -10.18 -4.79
C GLY A 110 -5.05 -8.94 -4.84
N ALA A 111 -5.05 -8.14 -3.77
CA ALA A 111 -5.85 -6.91 -3.68
C ALA A 111 -5.03 -5.61 -3.66
N ALA A 112 -3.70 -5.71 -3.64
CA ALA A 112 -2.80 -4.61 -3.32
C ALA A 112 -2.01 -4.07 -4.53
N GLY A 113 -2.62 -4.05 -5.72
CA GLY A 113 -1.98 -3.58 -6.96
C GLY A 113 -1.62 -4.74 -7.90
N GLY A 114 -0.64 -4.52 -8.78
CA GLY A 114 -0.16 -5.54 -9.73
C GLY A 114 1.08 -5.07 -10.50
N GLY A 115 1.85 -6.00 -11.05
CA GLY A 115 3.13 -5.74 -11.70
C GLY A 115 4.13 -5.10 -10.74
N TYR A 116 4.79 -4.02 -11.15
CA TYR A 116 5.74 -3.29 -10.29
C TYR A 116 5.09 -2.22 -9.39
N ALA A 117 3.77 -2.09 -9.44
CA ALA A 117 3.01 -1.16 -8.60
C ALA A 117 2.16 -1.96 -7.61
N GLN A 118 2.80 -2.38 -6.51
CA GLN A 118 2.21 -3.20 -5.46
C GLN A 118 2.46 -2.60 -4.07
N VAL A 119 1.59 -2.90 -3.11
CA VAL A 119 1.87 -2.73 -1.67
C VAL A 119 2.27 -4.08 -1.08
N ILE A 120 3.37 -4.07 -0.33
CA ILE A 120 3.94 -5.25 0.34
C ILE A 120 3.95 -5.05 1.87
N PRO A 121 3.97 -6.12 2.68
CA PRO A 121 3.98 -7.55 2.32
C PRO A 121 2.62 -8.06 1.82
N MET A 122 2.56 -8.57 0.58
CA MET A 122 1.29 -8.97 -0.06
C MET A 122 0.61 -10.16 0.64
N GLU A 123 1.38 -11.13 1.13
CA GLU A 123 0.85 -12.32 1.79
C GLU A 123 0.11 -11.95 3.09
N ASP A 124 0.72 -11.11 3.93
CA ASP A 124 0.13 -10.67 5.19
C ASP A 124 -1.12 -9.81 4.96
N ILE A 125 -1.09 -8.88 3.99
CA ILE A 125 -2.24 -8.03 3.64
C ILE A 125 -3.45 -8.86 3.23
N ASN A 126 -3.24 -9.98 2.55
CA ASN A 126 -4.32 -10.86 2.10
C ASN A 126 -4.79 -11.84 3.19
N LEU A 127 -4.12 -11.90 4.35
CA LEU A 127 -4.40 -12.86 5.42
C LEU A 127 -4.90 -12.17 6.70
N HIS A 128 -4.13 -12.25 7.78
CA HIS A 128 -4.52 -11.72 9.10
C HIS A 128 -4.02 -10.29 9.35
N PHE A 129 -3.18 -9.79 8.45
CA PHE A 129 -2.60 -8.46 8.42
C PHE A 129 -2.04 -7.91 9.74
N THR A 130 -2.82 -7.16 10.53
CA THR A 130 -2.36 -6.43 11.74
C THR A 130 -3.28 -6.63 12.93
#